data_AF-A0AAP4FZ39-F1
#
_entry.id   AF-A0AAP4FZ39-F1
#
_cell.length_a   1.000
_cell.length_b   1.000
_cell.length_c   1.000
_cell.angle_alpha   90.00
_cell.angle_beta   90.00
_cell.angle_gamma   90.00
#
_symmetry.space_group_name_H-M   'P 1'
#
loop_
_entity.id
_entity.type
_entity.pdbx_description
1 polymer ?
#
loop_
_entity_poly.entity_id
_entity_poly.type
_entity_poly.pdbx_seq_one_letter_code
_entity_poly.pdbx_strand_id
1 'polypeptide(L)'
;MQQIPQDYQIIKSTPFFNNTNVPDALRLRHRILAGAYARISVMEGAVKLLCYQQQQAKEAQKIRIIRPGEFYVVTADGWYVVEMYEEETVFNIDFFDNAVC
;
A
#
# COMPACT_ATOMS: atom_id res chain seq x y z
N MET A 1 -14.61 -4.46 1.33
CA MET A 1 -13.21 -4.11 1.67
C MET A 1 -12.41 -5.39 1.72
N GLN A 2 -11.19 -5.42 1.18
CA GLN A 2 -10.29 -6.58 1.40
C GLN A 2 -9.94 -6.62 2.89
N GLN A 3 -10.01 -7.81 3.49
CA GLN A 3 -9.72 -8.04 4.90
C GLN A 3 -8.49 -8.94 5.01
N ILE A 4 -7.65 -8.65 6.00
CA ILE A 4 -6.52 -9.50 6.36
C ILE A 4 -7.08 -10.62 7.25
N PRO A 5 -6.80 -11.91 6.97
CA PRO A 5 -7.25 -13.01 7.83
C PRO A 5 -6.72 -12.86 9.27
N GLN A 6 -7.44 -13.38 10.26
CA GLN A 6 -7.11 -13.16 11.68
C GLN A 6 -5.83 -13.87 12.15
N ASP A 7 -5.41 -14.93 11.46
CA ASP A 7 -4.20 -15.70 11.74
C ASP A 7 -2.91 -15.02 11.24
N TYR A 8 -3.04 -13.95 10.46
CA TYR A 8 -1.90 -13.18 9.94
C TYR A 8 -1.36 -12.19 10.97
N GLN A 9 -0.04 -12.08 11.03
CA GLN A 9 0.66 -11.18 11.95
C GLN A 9 1.45 -10.13 11.18
N ILE A 10 1.66 -8.96 11.79
CA ILE A 10 2.57 -7.95 11.24
C ILE A 10 3.99 -8.48 11.36
N ILE A 11 4.65 -8.68 10.21
CA ILE A 11 6.05 -9.13 10.14
C ILE A 11 7.02 -7.96 9.95
N LYS A 12 6.52 -6.83 9.43
CA LYS A 12 7.30 -5.62 9.18
C LYS A 12 6.40 -4.41 9.11
N SER A 13 6.85 -3.32 9.72
CA SER A 13 6.25 -1.99 9.55
C SER A 13 7.31 -1.04 8.99
N THR A 14 6.90 -0.17 8.09
CA THR A 14 7.76 0.94 7.64
C THR A 14 7.76 2.06 8.67
N PRO A 15 8.78 2.93 8.67
CA PRO A 15 8.64 4.26 9.24
C PRO A 15 7.50 5.04 8.57
N PHE A 16 7.17 6.21 9.13
CA PHE A 16 6.31 7.16 8.45
C PHE A 16 7.00 7.76 7.24
N PHE A 17 6.30 7.72 6.12
CA PHE A 17 6.71 8.31 4.86
C PHE A 17 5.91 9.56 4.56
N ASN A 18 6.58 10.50 3.92
CA ASN A 18 6.03 11.73 3.36
C ASN A 18 6.69 12.00 1.99
N ASN A 19 6.44 13.17 1.41
CA ASN A 19 6.94 13.49 0.08
C ASN A 19 8.49 13.53 -0.02
N THR A 20 9.22 13.70 1.08
CA THR A 20 10.69 13.86 1.08
C THR A 20 11.45 12.56 1.32
N ASN A 21 10.86 11.61 2.07
CA ASN A 21 11.55 10.38 2.49
C ASN A 21 10.90 9.09 1.95
N VAL A 22 9.78 9.18 1.23
CA VAL A 22 9.15 8.00 0.62
C VAL A 22 10.11 7.35 -0.39
N PRO A 23 10.37 6.04 -0.30
CA PRO A 23 11.23 5.35 -1.25
C PRO A 23 10.68 5.40 -2.68
N ASP A 24 11.55 5.65 -3.65
CA ASP A 24 11.18 5.68 -5.08
C ASP A 24 10.49 4.38 -5.55
N ALA A 25 10.84 3.24 -4.94
CA ALA A 25 10.21 1.95 -5.23
C ALA A 25 8.69 1.98 -5.02
N LEU A 26 8.18 2.77 -4.07
CA LEU A 26 6.74 2.91 -3.84
C LEU A 26 6.04 3.79 -4.88
N ARG A 27 6.80 4.68 -5.55
CA ARG A 27 6.32 5.53 -6.65
C ARG A 27 6.39 4.82 -8.01
N LEU A 28 7.03 3.66 -8.08
CA LEU A 28 7.09 2.80 -9.26
C LEU A 28 6.16 1.60 -9.10
N ARG A 29 5.80 0.95 -10.21
CA ARG A 29 4.94 -0.25 -10.16
C ARG A 29 5.62 -1.36 -9.38
N HIS A 30 5.00 -1.78 -8.30
CA HIS A 30 5.44 -2.91 -7.48
C HIS A 30 4.24 -3.76 -7.03
N ARG A 31 4.53 -4.90 -6.40
CA ARG A 31 3.53 -5.84 -5.91
C ARG A 31 3.94 -6.42 -4.56
N ILE A 32 2.96 -6.95 -3.83
CA ILE A 32 3.19 -7.75 -2.62
C ILE A 32 3.59 -9.17 -3.00
N LEU A 33 4.39 -9.82 -2.16
CA LEU A 33 4.74 -11.23 -2.31
C LEU A 33 3.49 -12.11 -2.20
N ALA A 34 3.46 -13.22 -2.93
CA ALA A 34 2.37 -14.18 -2.84
C ALA A 34 2.22 -14.68 -1.40
N GLY A 35 0.96 -14.73 -0.92
CA GLY A 35 0.65 -15.13 0.45
C GLY A 35 0.70 -14.00 1.47
N ALA A 36 1.30 -12.84 1.17
CA ALA A 36 1.38 -11.69 2.08
C ALA A 36 0.33 -10.61 1.77
N TYR A 37 0.09 -9.75 2.76
CA TYR A 37 -0.78 -8.57 2.65
C TYR A 37 -0.01 -7.31 3.04
N ALA A 38 -0.38 -6.17 2.47
CA ALA A 38 0.07 -4.87 2.94
C ALA A 38 -1.10 -3.98 3.31
N ARG A 39 -1.02 -3.30 4.45
CA ARG A 39 -1.99 -2.28 4.88
C ARG A 39 -1.33 -0.91 4.81
N ILE A 40 -1.85 -0.06 3.93
CA ILE A 40 -1.42 1.34 3.76
C ILE A 40 -2.34 2.20 4.62
N SER A 41 -1.80 2.85 5.64
CA SER A 41 -2.56 3.69 6.58
C SER A 41 -2.10 5.13 6.46
N VAL A 42 -3.05 6.07 6.40
CA VAL A 42 -2.77 7.51 6.26
C VAL A 42 -3.06 8.22 7.57
N MET A 43 -2.11 9.06 8.02
CA MET A 43 -2.22 9.84 9.25
C MET A 43 -2.50 11.32 8.96
N GLU A 44 -2.03 11.83 7.82
CA GLU A 44 -2.22 13.22 7.39
C GLU A 44 -2.24 13.29 5.86
N GLY A 45 -2.92 14.30 5.31
CA GLY A 45 -3.12 14.47 3.88
C GLY A 45 -3.89 13.30 3.24
N ALA A 46 -3.46 12.84 2.06
CA ALA A 46 -4.07 11.69 1.42
C ALA A 46 -3.10 10.93 0.50
N VAL A 47 -3.26 9.61 0.44
CA VAL A 47 -2.54 8.75 -0.52
C VAL A 47 -3.45 8.42 -1.69
N LYS A 48 -2.95 8.60 -2.92
CA LYS A 48 -3.59 8.09 -4.13
C LYS A 48 -2.93 6.78 -4.55
N LEU A 49 -3.70 5.70 -4.48
CA LEU A 49 -3.29 4.35 -4.84
C LEU A 49 -3.81 4.00 -6.24
N LEU A 50 -2.88 3.76 -7.16
CA LEU A 50 -3.19 3.28 -8.52
C LEU A 50 -2.96 1.77 -8.58
N CYS A 51 -4.02 0.99 -8.82
CA CYS A 51 -3.93 -0.47 -8.94
C CYS A 51 -4.06 -0.90 -10.41
N TYR A 52 -3.23 -1.85 -10.81
CA TYR A 52 -3.11 -2.37 -12.16
C TYR A 52 -3.25 -3.90 -12.13
N GLN A 53 -3.88 -4.45 -13.16
CA GLN A 53 -4.02 -5.90 -13.30
C GLN A 53 -2.67 -6.60 -13.55
N GLN A 54 -1.72 -5.92 -14.19
CA GLN A 54 -0.40 -6.45 -14.53
C GLN A 54 0.64 -5.34 -14.68
N GLN A 55 1.93 -5.68 -14.61
CA GLN A 55 3.04 -4.72 -14.59
C GLN A 55 3.07 -3.79 -15.81
N GLN A 56 2.67 -4.27 -16.99
CA GLN A 56 2.74 -3.53 -18.26
C GLN A 56 1.39 -2.91 -18.67
N ALA A 57 0.36 -2.97 -17.82
CA ALA A 57 -0.95 -2.40 -18.13
C ALA A 57 -0.83 -0.91 -18.47
N LYS A 58 -1.51 -0.42 -19.50
CA LYS A 58 -1.43 1.00 -19.87
C LYS A 58 -2.16 1.89 -18.87
N GLU A 59 -3.27 1.40 -18.34
CA GLU A 59 -4.16 2.15 -17.45
C GLU A 59 -4.35 1.45 -16.12
N ALA A 60 -4.59 2.24 -15.07
CA ALA A 60 -4.93 1.71 -13.76
C ALA A 60 -6.37 1.17 -13.82
N GLN A 61 -6.55 -0.08 -13.39
CA GLN A 61 -7.87 -0.70 -13.28
C GLN A 61 -8.70 -0.03 -12.17
N LYS A 62 -8.03 0.44 -11.12
CA LYS A 62 -8.68 1.01 -9.94
C LYS A 62 -7.83 2.12 -9.35
N ILE A 63 -8.46 3.23 -9.03
CA ILE A 63 -7.85 4.36 -8.33
C ILE A 63 -8.54 4.51 -6.99
N ARG A 64 -7.77 4.70 -5.91
CA ARG A 64 -8.29 4.93 -4.57
C ARG A 64 -7.59 6.10 -3.92
N ILE A 65 -8.36 6.96 -3.26
CA ILE A 65 -7.84 8.02 -2.38
C ILE A 65 -8.07 7.53 -0.96
N ILE A 66 -7.01 7.42 -0.18
CA ILE A 66 -7.01 6.97 1.21
C ILE A 66 -6.78 8.22 2.07
N ARG A 67 -7.72 8.53 2.94
CA ARG A 67 -7.71 9.73 3.79
C ARG A 67 -7.23 9.43 5.21
N PRO A 68 -6.97 10.46 6.04
CA PRO A 68 -6.50 10.27 7.40
C PRO A 68 -7.48 9.44 8.23
N GLY A 69 -6.96 8.47 8.98
CA GLY A 69 -7.78 7.53 9.75
C GLY A 69 -8.35 6.37 8.94
N GLU A 70 -8.15 6.36 7.62
CA GLU A 70 -8.47 5.24 6.75
C GLU A 70 -7.23 4.40 6.44
N PHE A 71 -7.48 3.17 6.00
CA PHE A 71 -6.45 2.31 5.43
C PHE A 71 -6.97 1.56 4.22
N TYR A 72 -6.05 1.10 3.38
CA TYR A 72 -6.33 0.18 2.29
C TYR A 72 -5.45 -1.06 2.37
N VAL A 73 -6.05 -2.23 2.20
CA VAL A 73 -5.34 -3.51 2.16
C VAL A 73 -5.06 -3.88 0.71
N VAL A 74 -3.82 -4.21 0.41
CA VAL A 74 -3.35 -4.69 -0.89
C VAL A 74 -2.97 -6.17 -0.79
N THR A 75 -3.39 -6.95 -1.79
CA THR A 75 -3.04 -8.38 -1.95
C THR A 75 -2.04 -8.58 -3.10
N ALA A 76 -1.52 -9.80 -3.23
CA ALA A 76 -0.53 -10.17 -4.26
C ALA A 76 -1.10 -10.23 -5.69
N ASP A 77 -2.41 -10.05 -5.87
CA ASP A 77 -3.13 -10.28 -7.13
C ASP A 77 -2.92 -9.17 -8.18
N GLY A 78 -2.18 -8.12 -7.85
CA GLY A 78 -2.02 -6.96 -8.72
C GLY A 78 -0.76 -6.16 -8.47
N TRP A 79 -0.56 -5.18 -9.34
CA TRP A 79 0.51 -4.20 -9.24
C TRP A 79 -0.04 -2.87 -8.80
N TYR A 80 0.72 -2.08 -8.07
CA TYR A 80 0.26 -0.78 -7.65
C TYR A 80 1.38 0.26 -7.56
N VAL A 81 0.96 1.52 -7.50
CA VAL A 81 1.79 2.69 -7.29
C VAL A 81 1.15 3.55 -6.20
N VAL A 82 1.98 4.11 -5.35
CA VAL A 82 1.59 5.09 -4.34
C VAL A 82 1.99 6.48 -4.83
N GLU A 83 1.01 7.37 -4.99
CA GLU A 83 1.20 8.79 -5.26
C GLU A 83 0.84 9.59 -4.00
N MET A 84 1.66 10.58 -3.66
CA MET A 84 1.29 11.57 -2.64
C MET A 84 0.20 12.43 -3.28
N TYR A 85 -1.00 12.44 -2.71
CA TYR A 85 -2.11 13.23 -3.27
C TYR A 85 -2.03 14.68 -2.83
N GLU A 86 -1.56 14.90 -1.60
CA GLU A 86 -1.43 16.19 -0.93
C GLU A 86 0.00 16.39 -0.40
N GLU A 87 0.43 17.62 -0.18
CA GLU A 87 1.83 17.95 0.19
C GLU A 87 2.17 17.46 1.60
N GLU A 88 1.19 17.58 2.49
CA GLU A 88 1.20 17.15 3.89
C GLU A 88 0.98 15.64 4.08
N THR A 89 0.98 14.85 3.00
CA THR A 89 0.70 13.41 3.09
C THR A 89 1.71 12.71 4.00
N VAL A 90 1.18 12.04 5.03
CA VAL A 90 1.94 11.16 5.92
C VAL A 90 1.26 9.79 5.97
N PHE A 91 2.00 8.73 5.69
CA PHE A 91 1.49 7.35 5.66
C PHE A 91 2.54 6.33 6.13
N ASN A 92 2.11 5.13 6.51
CA ASN A 92 2.99 3.98 6.71
C ASN A 92 2.39 2.73 6.07
N ILE A 93 3.21 1.69 5.95
CA ILE A 93 2.79 0.38 5.47
C ILE A 93 3.15 -0.68 6.50
N ASP A 94 2.14 -1.48 6.89
CA ASP A 94 2.32 -2.70 7.66
C ASP A 94 2.21 -3.90 6.71
N PHE A 95 3.16 -4.82 6.79
CA PHE A 95 3.19 -6.06 6.01
C PHE A 95 2.80 -7.23 6.91
N PHE A 96 1.85 -8.04 6.43
CA PHE A 96 1.30 -9.17 7.15
C PHE A 96 1.60 -10.47 6.42
N ASP A 97 1.94 -11.50 7.18
CA ASP A 97 2.13 -12.86 6.69
C ASP A 97 1.66 -13.86 7.76
N ASN A 98 1.39 -15.11 7.35
CA ASN A 98 1.08 -16.22 8.24
C ASN A 98 2.16 -17.32 8.19
N ALA A 99 3.30 -17.05 7.55
CA ALA A 99 4.48 -17.90 7.65
C ALA A 99 4.87 -18.09 9.13
N VAL A 100 4.59 -19.29 9.64
CA VAL A 100 4.89 -19.73 11.00
C VAL A 100 6.41 -19.65 11.20
N CYS A 101 6.85 -18.87 12.20
CA CYS A 101 8.23 -18.93 12.70
C CYS A 101 8.54 -20.31 13.30
#